data_AF-A0A357MDA8-F1
#
_entry.id   AF-A0A357MDA8-F1
#
_cell.length_a   1.000
_cell.length_b   1.000
_cell.length_c   1.000
_cell.angle_alpha   90.00
_cell.angle_beta   90.00
_cell.angle_gamma   90.00
#
_symmetry.space_group_name_H-M   'P 1'
#
loop_
_entity.id
_entity.type
_entity.pdbx_description
1 polymer ?
#
loop_
_entity_poly.entity_id
_entity_poly.type
_entity_poly.pdbx_seq_one_letter_code
_entity_poly.pdbx_strand_id
1 'polypeptide(L)' 'MAKKLDDITNRRLTVIPFKRPDKLKQTRIFIPTCICGAEAEWEVYDTLQPHCTRHKNEAMTSTIKPFVRPIGGFDDAS' A
#
# COMPACT_ATOMS: atom_id res chain seq x y z
N MET A 1 -1.42 7.52 -57.59
CA MET A 1 -2.73 7.76 -56.95
C MET A 1 -2.50 8.58 -55.69
N ALA A 2 -2.70 9.90 -55.77
CA ALA A 2 -2.48 10.82 -54.65
C ALA A 2 -3.64 10.68 -53.65
N LYS A 3 -3.32 10.44 -52.37
CA LYS A 3 -4.32 10.39 -51.30
C LYS A 3 -4.95 11.78 -51.18
N LYS A 4 -6.28 11.86 -51.18
CA LYS A 4 -7.03 13.11 -51.06
C LYS A 4 -6.74 13.72 -49.68
N LEU A 5 -6.49 15.04 -49.65
CA LEU A 5 -6.18 15.77 -48.41
C LEU A 5 -7.30 15.66 -47.36
N ASP A 6 -8.53 15.34 -47.78
CA ASP A 6 -9.70 15.09 -46.92
C ASP A 6 -9.58 13.85 -46.00
N ASP A 7 -8.67 12.92 -46.29
CA ASP A 7 -8.42 11.77 -45.40
C ASP A 7 -7.49 12.11 -44.22
N ILE A 8 -6.78 13.25 -44.28
CA ILE A 8 -5.85 13.68 -43.22
C ILE A 8 -6.60 14.40 -42.09
N THR A 9 -7.71 15.07 -42.40
CA THR A 9 -8.57 15.76 -41.40
C THR A 9 -9.43 14.78 -40.60
N ASN A 10 -9.63 13.55 -41.09
CA ASN A 10 -10.35 12.49 -40.41
C ASN A 10 -9.48 11.60 -39.50
N ARG A 11 -8.26 12.05 -39.15
CA ARG A 11 -7.63 11.64 -37.88
C ARG A 11 -8.43 12.26 -36.74
N ARG A 12 -9.66 11.79 -36.58
CA ARG A 12 -10.49 11.99 -35.39
C ARG A 12 -9.63 11.55 -34.23
N LEU A 13 -9.07 12.54 -33.55
CA LEU A 13 -8.50 12.39 -32.23
C LEU A 13 -9.60 11.69 -31.43
N THR A 14 -9.45 10.39 -31.24
CA THR A 14 -10.25 9.62 -30.29
C THR A 14 -9.89 10.18 -28.94
N VAL A 15 -10.54 11.29 -28.58
CA VAL A 15 -10.52 11.84 -27.25
C VAL A 15 -11.18 10.79 -26.40
N ILE A 16 -10.37 9.96 -25.74
CA ILE A 16 -10.85 9.04 -24.72
C ILE A 16 -11.36 9.95 -23.61
N PRO A 17 -12.68 10.06 -23.37
CA PRO A 17 -13.17 10.88 -22.29
C PRO A 17 -12.61 10.30 -21.00
N PHE A 18 -11.92 11.11 -20.23
CA PHE A 18 -11.45 10.73 -18.90
C PHE A 18 -12.68 10.48 -18.03
N LYS A 19 -13.14 9.23 -17.98
CA LYS A 19 -14.22 8.82 -17.09
C LYS A 19 -13.73 9.04 -15.68
N ARG A 20 -14.22 10.10 -15.02
CA ARG A 20 -14.04 10.27 -13.58
C ARG A 20 -14.57 8.99 -12.93
N PRO A 21 -13.77 8.29 -12.14
CA PRO A 21 -14.27 7.10 -11.45
C PRO A 21 -15.37 7.55 -10.49
N ASP A 22 -16.63 7.20 -10.79
CA ASP A 22 -17.81 7.52 -9.94
C ASP A 22 -17.69 6.94 -8.53
N LYS A 23 -16.83 5.95 -8.37
CA LYS A 23 -16.57 5.29 -7.10
C LYS A 23 -15.15 5.65 -6.69
N LEU A 24 -15.02 6.33 -5.56
CA LEU A 24 -13.80 6.31 -4.77
C LEU A 24 -13.36 4.84 -4.74
N LYS A 25 -12.25 4.51 -5.39
CA LYS A 25 -11.62 3.20 -5.19
C LYS A 25 -11.47 3.11 -3.69
N GLN A 26 -12.21 2.21 -3.04
CA GLN A 26 -12.00 1.89 -1.64
C GLN A 26 -10.52 1.60 -1.54
N THR A 27 -9.77 2.52 -0.96
CA THR A 27 -8.40 2.25 -0.55
C THR A 27 -8.58 1.12 0.42
N ARG A 28 -8.26 -0.11 -0.01
CA ARG A 28 -8.20 -1.24 0.91
C ARG A 28 -7.14 -0.80 1.90
N ILE A 29 -7.58 -0.35 3.07
CA ILE A 29 -6.70 -0.01 4.16
C ILE A 29 -5.98 -1.32 4.43
N PHE A 30 -4.73 -1.39 4.02
CA PHE A 30 -3.93 -2.58 4.24
C PHE A 30 -3.64 -2.59 5.73
N ILE A 31 -4.42 -3.37 6.47
CA ILE A 31 -4.19 -3.61 7.89
C ILE A 31 -3.14 -4.71 7.95
N PRO A 32 -1.91 -4.41 8.41
CA PRO A 32 -0.90 -5.44 8.56
C PRO A 32 -1.40 -6.48 9.55
N THR A 33 -1.18 -7.75 9.21
CA THR A 33 -1.60 -8.89 10.02
C THR A 33 -0.36 -9.63 10.51
N CYS A 34 -0.44 -10.10 11.75
CA CYS A 34 0.56 -10.98 12.30
C CYS A 34 0.47 -12.36 11.63
N ILE A 35 1.53 -13.16 11.71
CA ILE A 35 1.55 -14.55 11.18
C ILE A 35 0.40 -15.42 11.71
N CYS A 36 -0.13 -15.10 12.89
CA CYS A 36 -1.28 -15.80 13.47
C CYS A 36 -2.64 -15.35 12.93
N GLY A 37 -2.67 -14.40 11.99
CA GLY A 37 -3.89 -13.83 11.42
C GLY A 37 -4.57 -12.76 12.27
N ALA A 38 -4.00 -12.39 13.43
CA ALA A 38 -4.50 -11.27 14.23
C ALA A 38 -4.02 -9.94 13.64
N GLU A 39 -4.73 -8.86 13.94
CA GLU A 39 -4.29 -7.50 13.61
C GLU A 39 -2.93 -7.23 14.27
N ALA A 40 -1.99 -6.71 13.48
CA ALA A 40 -0.67 -6.38 13.98
C ALA A 40 -0.65 -4.92 14.45
N GLU A 41 -0.10 -4.73 15.65
CA GLU A 41 0.08 -3.42 16.28
C GLU A 41 1.56 -3.03 16.34
N TRP A 42 2.46 -4.00 16.19
CA TRP A 42 3.89 -3.85 16.41
C TRP A 42 4.68 -4.34 15.21
N GLU A 43 5.77 -3.68 14.88
CA GLU A 43 6.80 -4.20 13.99
C GLU A 43 7.99 -4.65 14.83
N VAL A 44 8.42 -5.89 14.62
CA VAL A 44 9.51 -6.54 15.34
C VAL A 44 10.54 -7.01 14.30
N TYR A 45 11.84 -6.84 14.59
CA TYR A 45 13.02 -7.20 13.76
C TYR A 45 13.45 -6.21 12.64
N ASP A 46 14.70 -6.37 12.17
CA ASP A 46 15.33 -5.60 11.08
C ASP A 46 14.55 -5.63 9.75
N THR A 47 13.77 -6.68 9.51
CA THR A 47 12.95 -6.83 8.30
C THR A 47 11.54 -6.23 8.43
N LEU A 48 11.25 -5.49 9.51
CA LEU A 48 9.97 -4.81 9.74
C LEU A 48 8.75 -5.75 9.69
N GLN A 49 8.81 -6.88 10.41
CA GLN A 49 7.71 -7.84 10.37
C GLN A 49 6.56 -7.46 11.32
N PRO A 50 5.30 -7.48 10.84
CA PRO A 50 4.14 -7.14 11.66
C PRO A 50 3.80 -8.26 12.65
N HIS A 51 3.61 -7.88 13.92
CA HIS A 51 3.32 -8.76 15.04
C HIS A 51 2.18 -8.19 15.89
N CYS A 52 1.36 -9.09 16.44
CA CYS A 52 0.41 -8.74 17.50
C CYS A 52 1.14 -8.67 18.85
N THR A 53 0.48 -8.12 19.86
CA THR A 53 1.01 -7.91 21.22
C THR A 53 1.58 -9.20 21.83
N ARG A 54 0.96 -10.35 21.56
CA ARG A 54 1.41 -11.66 22.07
C ARG A 54 2.75 -12.08 21.48
N HIS A 55 2.85 -12.17 20.16
CA HIS A 55 4.09 -12.61 19.50
C HIS A 55 5.22 -11.56 19.63
N LYS A 56 4.87 -10.28 19.81
CA LYS A 56 5.82 -9.23 20.21
C LYS A 56 6.46 -9.54 21.57
N ASN A 57 5.67 -9.95 22.55
CA ASN A 57 6.19 -10.30 23.87
C ASN A 57 7.04 -11.58 23.82
N GLU A 58 6.63 -12.58 23.05
CA GLU A 58 7.44 -13.78 22.80
C GLU A 58 8.80 -13.41 22.19
N ALA A 59 8.81 -12.55 21.16
CA ALA A 59 10.06 -12.11 20.54
C ALA A 59 10.96 -11.33 21.51
N MET A 60 10.39 -10.51 22.40
CA MET A 60 11.12 -9.79 23.46
C MET A 60 11.76 -10.72 24.50
N THR A 61 11.24 -11.93 24.69
CA THR A 61 11.82 -12.93 25.60
C THR A 61 12.96 -13.74 24.98
N SER A 62 13.22 -13.58 23.68
CA SER A 62 14.32 -14.26 23.01
C SER A 62 15.69 -13.70 23.44
N THR A 63 16.74 -14.51 23.28
CA THR A 63 18.12 -14.13 23.66
C THR A 63 18.64 -12.90 22.92
N ILE A 64 18.14 -12.68 21.70
CA ILE A 64 18.44 -11.53 20.87
C ILE A 64 17.29 -10.57 21.04
N LYS A 65 17.41 -9.62 21.97
CA LYS A 65 16.38 -8.60 22.21
C LYS A 65 16.10 -7.83 20.90
N PRO A 66 14.95 -8.02 20.24
CA PRO A 66 14.69 -7.39 18.96
C PRO A 66 14.27 -5.94 19.16
N PHE A 67 14.55 -5.09 18.17
CA PHE A 67 13.95 -3.76 18.11
C PHE A 67 12.46 -3.88 17.79
N VAL A 68 11.65 -3.09 18.48
CA VAL A 68 10.20 -3.10 18.35
C VAL A 68 9.67 -1.68 18.26
N ARG A 69 8.80 -1.41 17.30
CA ARG A 69 8.10 -0.13 17.15
C ARG A 69 6.60 -0.32 16.90
N PRO A 70 5.74 0.62 17.30
CA PRO A 70 4.32 0.56 16.97
C PRO A 70 4.07 0.82 15.47
N ILE A 71 3.13 0.08 14.87
CA ILE A 71 2.68 0.26 13.49
C ILE A 71 1.80 1.50 13.39
N GLY A 72 2.09 2.39 12.44
CA GLY A 72 1.23 3.56 12.17
C GLY A 72 1.42 4.74 13.13
N GLY A 73 2.45 4.70 13.98
CA GLY A 73 2.92 5.91 14.65
C GLY A 73 3.66 6.79 13.63
N PHE A 74 3.08 7.93 13.26
CA PHE A 74 3.91 9.08 12.91
C PHE A 74 4.69 9.41 14.18
N ASP A 75 5.93 8.93 14.26
CA ASP A 75 6.93 9.59 15.10
C ASP A 75 7.14 10.96 14.45
N ASP A 76 6.27 11.92 14.78
CA ASP A 76 6.49 13.36 14.60
C ASP A 76 7.66 13.74 15.54
N ALA A 77 8.82 13.15 15.27
CA ALA A 77 10.07 13.44 15.93
C ALA A 77 10.34 14.93 15.75
N SER A 78 10.33 15.58 16.90
CA SER A 78 10.42 17.02 17.14
C SER A 78 11.75 17.62 16.71
#